data_AF-A0A838DRW0-F1
#
_entry.id   AF-A0A838DRW0-F1
#
_cell.length_a   1.000
_cell.length_b   1.000
_cell.length_c   1.000
_cell.angle_alpha   90.00
_cell.angle_beta   90.00
_cell.angle_gamma   90.00
#
_symmetry.space_group_name_H-M   'P 1'
#
loop_
_entity.id
_entity.type
_entity.pdbx_description
1 polymer ?
#
loop_
_entity_poly.entity_id
_entity_poly.type
_entity_poly.pdbx_seq_one_letter_code
_entity_poly.pdbx_strand_id
1 'polypeptide(L)' 'MSKVGTYALGIDLGGTKTLAAVVDITTGAVIASERKRTKAERGQDAVAQRTI' A
#
# COMPACT_ATOMS: atom_id res chain seq x y z
N MET A 1 7.20 -22.74 13.83
CA MET A 1 5.98 -22.49 13.04
C MET A 1 5.72 -21.00 13.07
N SER A 2 5.70 -20.30 11.92
CA SER A 2 5.24 -18.92 11.91
C SER A 2 3.76 -18.91 12.30
N LYS A 3 3.38 -18.02 13.21
CA LYS A 3 1.98 -17.79 13.52
C LYS A 3 1.32 -17.33 12.22
N VAL A 4 0.33 -18.07 11.72
CA VAL A 4 -0.50 -17.62 10.60
C VAL A 4 -1.33 -16.45 11.15
N GLY A 5 -0.79 -15.24 11.02
CA GLY A 5 -1.49 -14.02 11.36
C GLY A 5 -2.50 -13.69 10.28
N THR A 6 -3.65 -13.17 10.68
CA THR A 6 -4.56 -12.53 9.72
C THR A 6 -4.03 -11.12 9.47
N TYR A 7 -3.82 -10.79 8.20
CA TYR A 7 -3.26 -9.50 7.78
C TYR A 7 -4.22 -8.79 6.83
N ALA A 8 -4.23 -7.46 6.90
CA ALA A 8 -4.88 -6.60 5.91
C ALA A 8 -3.84 -5.83 5.10
N LEU A 9 -4.17 -5.54 3.84
CA LEU A 9 -3.39 -4.68 2.96
C LEU A 9 -4.15 -3.35 2.78
N GLY A 10 -3.55 -2.25 3.24
CA GLY A 10 -4.02 -0.91 2.94
C GLY A 10 -3.26 -0.33 1.74
N ILE A 11 -3.97 0.24 0.77
CA ILE A 11 -3.38 0.91 -0.40
C ILE A 11 -3.94 2.33 -0.49
N ASP A 12 -3.04 3.31 -0.60
CA ASP A 12 -3.37 4.72 -0.85
C ASP A 12 -2.79 5.15 -2.21
N LEU A 13 -3.66 5.57 -3.12
CA LEU A 13 -3.31 5.98 -4.48
C LEU A 13 -3.34 7.51 -4.59
N GLY A 14 -2.23 8.15 -4.23
CA GLY A 14 -2.05 9.59 -4.36
C GLY A 14 -1.41 10.02 -5.68
N GLY A 15 -1.63 11.29 -6.05
CA GLY A 15 -1.00 11.90 -7.24
C GLY A 15 0.53 12.06 -7.15
N THR A 16 1.07 12.13 -5.93
CA THR A 16 2.52 12.29 -5.69
C THR A 16 3.19 10.98 -5.27
N LYS A 17 2.47 10.11 -4.55
CA LYS A 17 2.95 8.80 -4.12
C LYS A 17 1.80 7.80 -4.04
N THR A 18 2.09 6.55 -4.32
CA THR A 18 1.32 5.38 -3.88
C THR A 18 1.96 4.81 -2.62
N LEU A 19 1.15 4.52 -1.60
CA LEU A 19 1.59 3.87 -0.36
C LEU A 19 0.88 2.53 -0.21
N ALA A 20 1.59 1.55 0.35
CA ALA A 20 1.02 0.27 0.74
C ALA A 20 1.51 -0.11 2.14
N ALA A 21 0.63 -0.68 2.96
CA ALA A 21 0.98 -1.15 4.30
C ALA A 21 0.31 -2.48 4.61
N VAL A 22 1.05 -3.39 5.22
CA VAL A 22 0.53 -4.64 5.78
C VAL A 22 0.25 -4.42 7.26
N VAL A 23 -0.96 -4.70 7.68
CA VAL A 23 -1.45 -4.50 9.05
C VAL A 23 -1.80 -5.85 9.66
N ASP A 24 -1.27 -6.13 10.86
CA ASP A 24 -1.76 -7.22 11.69
C ASP A 24 -3.13 -6.81 12.26
N ILE A 25 -4.20 -7.50 11.86
CA ILE A 25 -5.56 -7.08 12.25
C ILE A 25 -5.89 -7.41 13.70
N THR A 26 -5.10 -8.28 14.35
CA THR A 26 -5.30 -8.65 15.76
C THR A 26 -4.82 -7.53 16.66
N THR A 27 -3.69 -6.92 16.30
CA THR A 27 -3.03 -5.88 17.11
C THR A 27 -3.27 -4.46 16.58
N GLY A 28 -3.68 -4.33 15.31
CA GLY A 28 -3.73 -3.05 14.60
C GLY A 28 -2.36 -2.51 14.18
N ALA A 29 -1.27 -3.25 14.44
CA ALA A 29 0.09 -2.79 14.14
C ALA A 29 0.39 -2.85 12.64
N VAL A 30 1.04 -1.80 12.12
CA VAL A 30 1.66 -1.83 10.79
C VAL A 30 2.96 -2.64 10.90
N ILE A 31 3.02 -3.78 10.21
CA ILE A 31 4.19 -4.67 10.27
C ILE A 31 5.16 -4.43 9.11
N ALA A 32 4.68 -3.86 8.01
CA ALA A 32 5.50 -3.44 6.88
C ALA A 32 4.79 -2.32 6.11
N SER A 33 5.55 -1.43 5.50
CA SER A 33 5.01 -0.41 4.60
C SER A 33 6.02 -0.03 3.53
N GLU A 34 5.53 0.30 2.34
CA GLU A 34 6.35 0.81 1.24
C GLU A 34 5.69 1.97 0.51
N ARG A 35 6.51 2.76 -0.18
CA ARG A 35 6.03 3.91 -0.96
C ARG A 35 6.72 4.02 -2.32
N LYS A 36 5.92 4.33 -3.33
CA LYS A 36 6.39 4.55 -4.70
C LYS A 36 5.96 5.94 -5.18
N ARG A 37 6.90 6.75 -5.69
CA ARG A 37 6.53 8.07 -6.23
C ARG A 37 5.67 7.92 -7.49
N THR A 38 4.59 8.69 -7.53
CA THR A 38 3.71 8.86 -8.69
C THR A 38 3.88 10.28 -9.26
N LYS A 39 3.25 10.51 -10.41
CA LYS A 39 3.31 11.77 -11.16
C LYS A 39 1.90 12.08 -11.64
N ALA A 40 1.16 12.89 -10.90
CA ALA A 40 -0.24 13.22 -11.16
C ALA A 40 -0.45 13.81 -12.56
N GLU A 41 0.56 14.53 -13.07
CA GLU A 41 0.56 15.12 -14.40
C GLU A 41 0.46 14.08 -15.54
N ARG A 42 0.68 12.80 -15.25
CA ARG A 42 0.54 11.70 -16.22
C ARG A 42 -0.88 11.10 -16.27
N GLY A 43 -1.82 11.66 -15.50
CA GLY A 43 -3.21 11.22 -15.45
C GLY A 43 -3.46 10.04 -14.51
N GLN A 44 -4.73 9.81 -14.21
CA GLN A 44 -5.20 8.79 -13.25
C GLN A 44 -4.79 7.37 -13.67
N ASP A 45 -4.84 7.05 -14.95
CA ASP A 45 -4.47 5.73 -15.46
C ASP A 45 -3.00 5.40 -15.16
N ALA A 46 -2.11 6.38 -15.29
CA ALA A 46 -0.68 6.22 -14.97
C ALA A 46 -0.41 6.01 -13.47
N VAL A 47 -1.32 6.45 -12.59
CA VAL A 47 -1.29 6.17 -11.15
C VAL A 47 -1.84 4.76 -10.88
N ALA A 48 -2.97 4.41 -11.48
CA ALA A 48 -3.61 3.10 -11.30
C ALA A 48 -2.73 1.94 -11.78
N GLN A 49 -2.07 2.09 -12.94
CA GLN A 49 -1.15 1.07 -13.51
C GLN A 49 0.12 0.85 -12.68
N ARG A 50 0.41 1.68 -11.68
CA ARG A 50 1.56 1.46 -10.79
C ARG A 50 1.26 0.50 -9.64
N THR A 51 0.05 -0.04 -9.56
CA THR A 51 -0.46 -0.83 -8.43
C THR A 51 -0.06 -2.31 -8.48
N ILE A 52 0.35 -2.88 -9.63
CA ILE A 52 0.80 -4.27 -9.74
C ILE A 52 1.87 -4.38 -10.84
#